data_AF-A0A929NIF4-F1
#
_entry.id   AF-A0A929NIF4-F1
#
_cell.length_a   1.000
_cell.length_b   1.000
_cell.length_c   1.000
_cell.angle_alpha   90.00
_cell.angle_beta   90.00
_cell.angle_gamma   90.00
#
_symmetry.space_group_name_H-M   'P 1'
#
loop_
_entity.id
_entity.type
_entity.pdbx_description
1 polymer ?
#
loop_
_entity_poly.entity_id
_entity_poly.type
_entity_poly.pdbx_seq_one_letter_code
_entity_poly.pdbx_strand_id
1 'polypeptide(L)'
;MKEFPGTSGLILNEPLLWAKGKKGRCGFSLPRRDVESFPVDEDLIGDGPDFPDLSEVDVVRHYTRLSQWNFAVDSGMYPLGSCTMKYNPKTNERQAAQPGFAAAHPMLHPDLS
;
A
#
# COMPACT_ATOMS: atom_id res chain seq x y z
N MET A 1 -16.68 16.62 20.70
CA MET A 1 -17.42 16.56 19.41
C MET A 1 -18.78 15.98 19.71
N LYS A 2 -19.88 16.62 19.28
CA LYS A 2 -21.23 16.09 19.50
C LYS A 2 -21.46 14.96 18.49
N GLU A 3 -21.69 13.75 18.98
CA GLU A 3 -21.97 12.58 18.13
C GLU A 3 -23.39 12.69 17.57
N PHE A 4 -23.52 12.64 16.24
CA PHE A 4 -24.81 12.59 15.55
C PHE A 4 -25.23 11.12 15.36
N PRO A 5 -26.53 10.78 15.46
CA PRO A 5 -27.00 9.43 15.14
C PRO A 5 -26.63 9.07 13.69
N GLY A 6 -25.91 7.96 13.49
CA GLY A 6 -25.41 7.53 12.17
C GLY A 6 -23.93 7.79 11.91
N THR A 7 -23.21 8.49 12.79
CA THR A 7 -21.74 8.70 12.65
C THR A 7 -20.89 7.69 13.43
N SER A 8 -21.48 6.81 14.24
CA SER A 8 -20.74 5.88 15.13
C SER A 8 -20.03 4.73 14.40
N GLY A 9 -20.38 4.46 13.13
CA GLY A 9 -19.73 3.42 12.30
C GLY A 9 -18.64 3.96 11.35
N LEU A 10 -18.57 5.28 11.17
CA LEU A 10 -17.61 5.92 10.28
C LEU A 10 -16.52 6.56 11.15
N ILE A 11 -15.44 5.82 11.39
CA ILE A 11 -14.25 6.40 12.02
C ILE A 11 -13.61 7.32 10.99
N LEU A 12 -14.04 8.58 10.95
CA LEU A 12 -13.47 9.67 10.14
C LEU A 12 -12.27 10.34 10.85
N ASN A 13 -11.63 9.65 11.79
CA ASN A 13 -10.42 10.11 12.46
C ASN A 13 -9.43 8.96 12.75
N GLU A 14 -8.79 8.44 11.71
CA GLU A 14 -7.75 7.42 11.71
C GLU A 14 -6.41 8.12 11.97
N PRO A 15 -5.70 7.78 13.05
CA PRO A 15 -4.45 8.43 13.41
C PRO A 15 -3.31 8.02 12.47
N LEU A 16 -2.25 8.83 12.46
CA LEU A 16 -1.02 8.52 11.74
C LEU A 16 -0.43 7.18 12.20
N LEU A 17 0.24 6.48 11.28
CA LEU A 17 0.88 5.20 11.57
C LEU A 17 1.83 5.25 12.77
N TRP A 18 2.59 6.34 12.94
CA TRP A 18 3.48 6.57 14.09
C TRP A 18 2.76 6.58 15.45
N ALA A 19 1.50 7.01 15.48
CA ALA A 19 0.69 6.99 16.72
C ALA A 19 0.07 5.60 17.00
N LYS A 20 0.03 4.71 16.00
CA LYS A 20 -0.48 3.34 16.12
C LYS A 20 0.61 2.30 16.34
N GLY A 21 1.81 2.60 15.84
CA GLY A 21 2.97 1.74 15.91
C GLY A 21 3.41 1.45 17.35
N LYS A 22 4.08 0.33 17.53
CA LYS A 22 4.69 -0.04 18.81
C LYS A 22 5.99 -0.77 18.54
N LYS A 23 7.07 -0.33 19.19
CA LYS A 23 8.41 -0.90 19.05
C LYS A 23 8.39 -2.43 19.14
N GLY A 24 9.05 -3.08 18.19
CA GLY A 24 9.18 -4.53 18.07
C GLY A 24 8.06 -5.22 17.27
N ARG A 25 7.07 -4.49 16.74
CA ARG A 25 6.10 -5.07 15.82
C ARG A 25 6.72 -5.25 14.43
N CYS A 26 6.43 -6.39 13.81
CA CYS A 26 6.81 -6.70 12.45
C CYS A 26 5.57 -7.16 11.67
N GLY A 27 5.34 -6.54 10.52
CA GLY A 27 4.15 -6.78 9.70
C GLY A 27 4.42 -7.62 8.45
N PHE A 28 5.65 -8.07 8.27
CA PHE A 28 6.04 -8.83 7.08
C PHE A 28 7.14 -9.83 7.41
N SER A 29 7.04 -11.04 6.83
CA SER A 29 8.13 -12.02 6.87
C SER A 29 8.85 -12.01 5.54
N LEU A 30 10.13 -11.66 5.54
CA LEU A 30 10.97 -11.81 4.36
C LEU A 30 11.06 -13.30 3.98
N PRO A 31 11.11 -13.62 2.68
CA PRO A 31 11.40 -14.98 2.24
C PRO A 31 12.79 -15.42 2.73
N ARG A 32 12.99 -16.73 2.82
CA ARG A 32 14.30 -17.28 3.19
C ARG A 32 15.33 -16.84 2.16
N ARG A 33 16.45 -16.30 2.64
CA ARG A 33 17.59 -15.94 1.79
C ARG A 33 18.08 -17.16 1.01
N ASP A 34 18.18 -17.01 -0.29
CA ASP A 34 18.60 -18.01 -1.27
C ASP A 34 20.05 -17.81 -1.75
N VAL A 35 20.70 -16.73 -1.31
CA VAL A 35 22.08 -16.36 -1.64
C VAL A 35 22.97 -16.20 -0.40
N GLU A 36 24.28 -16.26 -0.58
CA GLU A 36 25.24 -16.02 0.51
C GLU A 36 25.19 -14.56 1.01
N SER A 37 25.49 -14.38 2.30
CA SER A 37 25.55 -13.04 2.90
C SER A 37 26.87 -12.37 2.53
N PHE A 38 26.82 -11.10 2.15
CA PHE A 38 28.01 -10.27 1.95
C PHE A 38 28.07 -9.18 3.04
N PRO A 39 29.26 -8.87 3.60
CA PRO A 39 29.39 -7.79 4.58
C PRO A 39 29.07 -6.43 3.95
N VAL A 40 28.41 -5.57 4.72
CA VAL A 40 28.14 -4.19 4.32
C VAL A 40 29.35 -3.33 4.67
N ASP A 41 29.70 -2.38 3.81
CA ASP A 41 30.74 -1.39 4.06
C ASP A 41 30.31 -0.46 5.20
N GLU A 42 31.08 -0.39 6.28
CA GLU A 42 30.75 0.38 7.48
C GLU A 42 30.69 1.88 7.21
N ASP A 43 31.47 2.38 6.23
CA ASP A 43 31.48 3.78 5.83
C ASP A 43 30.17 4.21 5.13
N LEU A 44 29.35 3.23 4.72
CA LEU A 44 28.04 3.44 4.08
C LEU A 44 26.87 3.26 5.05
N ILE A 45 27.13 2.96 6.32
CA ILE A 45 26.07 2.75 7.33
C ILE A 45 25.72 4.09 7.98
N GLY A 46 24.42 4.38 8.08
CA GLY A 46 23.88 5.52 8.79
C GLY A 46 22.59 5.17 9.53
N ASP A 47 22.01 6.17 10.18
CA ASP A 47 20.70 6.01 10.80
C ASP A 47 19.66 5.61 9.76
N GLY A 48 18.85 4.60 10.10
CA GLY A 48 17.75 4.16 9.26
C GLY A 48 16.65 5.23 9.18
N PRO A 49 15.79 5.18 8.15
CA PRO A 49 14.62 6.03 8.08
C PRO A 49 13.70 5.80 9.29
N ASP A 50 13.05 6.87 9.75
CA ASP A 50 12.06 6.82 10.84
C ASP A 50 10.76 6.15 10.37
N PHE A 51 10.75 4.81 10.38
CA PHE A 51 9.58 4.01 10.09
C PHE A 51 8.90 3.49 11.38
N PRO A 52 7.55 3.47 11.42
CA PRO A 52 6.83 2.90 12.54
C PRO A 52 6.81 1.37 12.48
N ASP A 53 7.04 0.75 13.64
CA ASP A 53 6.87 -0.69 13.84
C ASP A 53 5.38 -1.05 13.89
N LEU A 54 4.90 -1.80 12.88
CA LEU A 54 3.49 -2.13 12.68
C LEU A 54 3.31 -3.63 12.45
N SER A 55 2.15 -4.16 12.83
CA SER A 55 1.71 -5.50 12.39
C SER A 55 0.98 -5.41 11.04
N GLU A 56 0.87 -6.53 10.32
CA GLU A 56 0.13 -6.59 9.05
C GLU A 56 -1.32 -6.11 9.23
N VAL A 57 -1.97 -6.53 10.31
CA VAL A 57 -3.34 -6.15 10.65
C VAL A 57 -3.46 -4.64 10.90
N ASP A 58 -2.45 -4.01 11.52
CA ASP A 58 -2.45 -2.56 11.73
C ASP A 58 -2.44 -1.80 10.40
N VAL A 59 -1.61 -2.26 9.45
CA VAL A 59 -1.47 -1.70 8.10
C VAL A 59 -2.77 -1.88 7.30
N VAL A 60 -3.29 -3.11 7.24
CA VAL A 60 -4.53 -3.42 6.51
C VAL A 60 -5.71 -2.58 7.02
N ARG A 61 -5.90 -2.52 8.35
CA ARG A 61 -6.97 -1.71 8.96
C ARG A 61 -6.79 -0.22 8.70
N HIS A 62 -5.56 0.29 8.72
CA HIS A 62 -5.27 1.70 8.48
C HIS A 62 -5.71 2.12 7.08
N TYR A 63 -5.21 1.43 6.05
CA TYR A 63 -5.52 1.78 4.67
C TYR A 63 -6.97 1.47 4.29
N THR A 64 -7.58 0.45 4.88
CA THR A 64 -9.03 0.17 4.69
C THR A 64 -9.90 1.29 5.24
N ARG A 65 -9.52 1.93 6.36
CA ARG A 65 -10.28 3.07 6.90
C ARG A 65 -10.07 4.33 6.09
N LEU A 66 -8.82 4.62 5.72
CA LEU A 66 -8.50 5.76 4.85
C LEU A 66 -9.22 5.66 3.50
N SER A 67 -9.39 4.46 2.94
CA SER A 67 -10.13 4.31 1.68
C SER A 67 -11.61 4.72 1.80
N GLN A 68 -12.24 4.55 2.97
CA GLN A 68 -13.63 4.97 3.19
C GLN A 68 -13.79 6.49 3.29
N TRP A 69 -12.69 7.24 3.45
CA TRP A 69 -12.72 8.70 3.49
C TRP A 69 -12.58 9.32 2.11
N ASN A 70 -12.12 8.53 1.14
CA ASN A 70 -11.95 8.97 -0.22
C ASN A 70 -13.24 8.77 -1.01
N PHE A 71 -13.63 9.78 -1.79
CA PHE A 71 -14.60 9.61 -2.84
C PHE A 71 -13.87 9.19 -4.13
N ALA A 72 -14.37 8.18 -4.82
CA ALA A 72 -13.76 7.65 -6.04
C ALA A 72 -14.81 7.42 -7.14
N VAL A 73 -14.36 7.21 -8.37
CA VAL A 73 -15.23 6.88 -9.51
C VAL A 73 -16.04 5.59 -9.29
N ASP A 74 -15.51 4.67 -8.46
CA ASP A 74 -16.22 3.45 -8.06
C ASP A 74 -17.30 3.71 -7.00
N SER A 75 -17.22 4.84 -6.27
CA SER A 75 -18.18 5.21 -5.22
C SER A 75 -19.43 5.91 -5.79
N GLY A 76 -19.31 6.59 -6.94
CA GLY A 76 -20.40 7.32 -7.57
C GLY A 76 -19.94 8.20 -8.73
N MET A 77 -20.86 9.03 -9.24
CA MET A 77 -20.57 9.97 -10.33
C MET A 77 -19.49 10.99 -9.93
N TYR A 78 -18.47 11.15 -10.77
CA TYR A 78 -17.30 12.00 -10.50
C TYR A 78 -17.05 13.01 -11.63
N PRO A 79 -17.88 14.07 -11.77
CA PRO A 79 -17.95 14.89 -12.99
C PRO A 79 -16.88 15.99 -13.03
N LEU A 80 -15.60 15.62 -13.03
CA LEU A 80 -14.50 16.56 -13.20
C LEU A 80 -14.19 16.80 -14.69
N GLY A 81 -14.35 18.04 -15.14
CA GLY A 81 -13.97 18.48 -16.47
C GLY A 81 -12.46 18.29 -16.73
N SER A 82 -12.09 18.02 -17.98
CA SER A 82 -10.71 17.75 -18.43
C SER A 82 -10.04 16.46 -17.88
N CYS A 83 -10.55 15.85 -16.81
CA CYS A 83 -9.99 14.62 -16.23
C CYS A 83 -10.50 13.35 -16.91
N THR A 84 -11.65 13.41 -17.61
CA THR A 84 -12.30 12.24 -18.23
C THR A 84 -12.46 11.08 -17.24
N MET A 85 -13.06 11.36 -16.08
CA MET A 85 -13.29 10.41 -14.99
C MET A 85 -14.32 9.33 -15.37
N LYS A 86 -13.89 8.40 -16.22
CA LYS A 86 -14.68 7.28 -16.73
C LYS A 86 -14.51 6.05 -15.85
N TYR A 87 -15.37 5.05 -16.05
CA TYR A 87 -15.21 3.74 -15.42
C TYR A 87 -13.85 3.12 -15.74
N ASN A 88 -13.17 2.59 -14.72
CA ASN A 88 -11.96 1.77 -14.82
C ASN A 88 -12.35 0.28 -14.79
N PRO A 89 -12.37 -0.42 -15.95
CA PRO A 89 -12.76 -1.83 -16.01
C PRO A 89 -11.88 -2.71 -15.12
N LYS A 90 -12.49 -3.46 -14.20
CA LYS A 90 -11.75 -4.35 -13.28
C LYS A 90 -10.98 -5.47 -13.99
N THR A 91 -11.33 -5.77 -15.25
CA THR A 91 -10.54 -6.66 -16.10
C THR A 91 -9.15 -6.10 -16.39
N ASN A 92 -8.99 -4.78 -16.48
CA ASN A 92 -7.70 -4.15 -16.77
C ASN A 92 -6.70 -4.43 -15.65
N GLU A 93 -7.12 -4.34 -14.39
CA GLU A 93 -6.29 -4.71 -13.23
C GLU A 93 -5.87 -6.18 -13.29
N ARG A 94 -6.78 -7.08 -13.69
CA ARG A 94 -6.47 -8.50 -13.83
C ARG A 94 -5.47 -8.77 -14.95
N GLN A 95 -5.58 -8.08 -16.08
CA GLN A 95 -4.64 -8.22 -17.19
C GLN A 95 -3.26 -7.66 -16.83
N ALA A 96 -3.22 -6.49 -16.17
CA ALA A 96 -1.98 -5.88 -15.72
C ALA A 96 -1.26 -6.72 -14.64
N ALA A 97 -2.01 -7.39 -13.76
CA ALA A 97 -1.47 -8.22 -12.69
C ALA A 97 -0.99 -9.61 -13.15
N GLN A 98 -1.09 -9.95 -14.45
CA GLN A 98 -0.57 -11.23 -14.95
C GLN A 98 0.93 -11.31 -14.67
N PRO A 99 1.46 -12.45 -14.18
CA PRO A 99 2.88 -12.57 -13.81
C PRO A 99 3.84 -12.20 -14.94
N GLY A 100 3.52 -12.58 -16.18
CA GLY A 100 4.31 -12.24 -17.37
C GLY A 100 4.35 -10.74 -17.71
N PHE A 101 3.42 -9.93 -17.18
CA PHE A 101 3.47 -8.47 -17.31
C PHE A 101 4.03 -7.82 -16.03
N ALA A 102 3.47 -8.15 -14.86
CA ALA A 102 3.82 -7.50 -13.60
C ALA A 102 5.24 -7.82 -13.10
N ALA A 103 5.79 -8.99 -13.44
CA ALA A 103 7.14 -9.41 -13.04
C ALA A 103 8.16 -9.36 -14.18
N ALA A 104 7.80 -8.80 -15.34
CA ALA A 104 8.71 -8.68 -16.47
C ALA A 104 9.82 -7.67 -16.17
N HIS A 105 11.07 -8.11 -16.26
CA HIS A 105 12.21 -7.21 -16.22
C HIS A 105 12.29 -6.42 -17.54
N PRO A 106 12.47 -5.09 -17.54
CA PRO A 106 12.52 -4.28 -18.78
C PRO A 106 13.61 -4.70 -19.77
N MET A 107 14.69 -5.31 -19.27
CA MET A 107 15.81 -5.86 -20.07
C MET A 107 15.72 -7.38 -20.30
N LEU A 108 14.52 -7.96 -20.25
CA LEU A 108 14.32 -9.38 -20.54
C LEU A 108 14.84 -9.70 -21.95
N HIS A 109 15.62 -10.77 -22.09
CA HIS A 109 16.17 -11.17 -23.38
C HIS A 109 15.03 -11.54 -24.34
N PRO A 110 15.09 -11.18 -25.64
CA PRO A 110 14.02 -11.46 -26.61
C PRO A 110 13.67 -12.94 -26.75
N ASP A 111 14.65 -13.83 -26.52
CA ASP A 111 14.43 -15.29 -26.60
C ASP A 111 13.77 -15.87 -25.34
N LEU A 112 13.61 -15.07 -24.28
CA LEU A 112 13.01 -15.43 -23.00
C LEU A 112 11.70 -14.66 -22.73
N SER A 113 11.25 -13.83 -23.69
CA SER A 113 10.00 -13.05 -23.61
C SER A 113 8.78 -13.83 -24.05
#